data_AF-A0A022MBX1-F1
#
_entry.id   AF-A0A022MBX1-F1
#
_cell.length_a   1.000
_cell.length_b   1.000
_cell.length_c   1.000
_cell.angle_alpha   90.00
_cell.angle_beta   90.00
_cell.angle_gamma   90.00
#
_symmetry.space_group_name_H-M   'P 1'
#
loop_
_entity.id
_entity.type
_entity.pdbx_description
1 polymer ?
#
loop_
_entity_poly.entity_id
_entity_poly.type
_entity_poly.pdbx_seq_one_letter_code
_entity_poly.pdbx_strand_id
1 'polypeptide(L)'
;MSDRSSAPGGLALIESLVNTLDIETTADSLGTAENLERFGITEADLPRARELRESLRAALLAHAGHAPHGRVTPLGELLARAPLVVAVD
;
A
#
# COMPACT_ATOMS: atom_id res chain seq x y z
N MET A 1 15.84 -5.71 11.92
CA MET A 1 15.75 -5.32 10.50
C MET A 1 16.68 -6.21 9.70
N SER A 2 16.15 -7.02 8.79
CA SER A 2 16.99 -7.80 7.87
C SER A 2 17.73 -6.84 6.96
N ASP A 3 19.00 -7.13 6.67
CA ASP A 3 19.90 -6.39 5.78
C ASP A 3 19.49 -6.57 4.30
N ARG A 4 18.20 -6.34 4.03
CA ARG A 4 17.61 -6.42 2.70
C ARG A 4 17.65 -5.04 2.08
N SER A 5 18.29 -4.93 0.93
CA SER A 5 18.25 -3.74 0.09
C SER A 5 16.81 -3.33 -0.19
N SER A 6 16.54 -2.02 -0.19
CA SER A 6 15.24 -1.47 -0.56
C SER A 6 14.82 -1.91 -1.97
N ALA A 7 13.51 -1.93 -2.19
CA ALA A 7 12.94 -2.23 -3.49
C ALA A 7 13.44 -1.23 -4.55
N PRO A 8 13.68 -1.67 -5.79
CA PRO A 8 14.23 -0.83 -6.84
C PRO A 8 13.19 0.15 -7.41
N GLY A 9 13.66 1.36 -7.77
CA GLY A 9 12.89 2.34 -8.54
C GLY A 9 11.53 2.70 -7.91
N GLY A 10 10.46 2.68 -8.73
CA GLY A 10 9.11 3.00 -8.27
C GLY A 10 8.57 2.07 -7.17
N LEU A 11 9.13 0.87 -7.01
CA LEU A 11 8.72 -0.05 -5.95
C LEU A 11 9.20 0.40 -4.56
N ALA A 12 10.22 1.25 -4.46
CA ALA A 12 10.64 1.83 -3.19
C ALA A 12 9.53 2.68 -2.55
N LEU A 13 8.72 3.35 -3.36
CA LEU A 13 7.57 4.13 -2.90
C LEU A 13 6.49 3.21 -2.33
N ILE A 14 6.20 2.11 -3.03
CA ILE A 14 5.23 1.10 -2.59
C ILE A 14 5.69 0.45 -1.29
N GLU A 15 6.96 0.03 -1.22
CA GLU A 15 7.58 -0.50 0.00
C GLU A 15 7.44 0.48 1.16
N SER A 16 7.78 1.75 0.94
CA SER A 16 7.66 2.81 1.96
C SER A 16 6.22 2.99 2.43
N LEU A 17 5.25 2.97 1.53
CA LEU A 17 3.83 3.12 1.86
C LEU A 17 3.32 1.92 2.68
N VAL A 18 3.60 0.69 2.27
CA VAL A 18 3.09 -0.50 2.97
C VAL A 18 3.72 -0.70 4.34
N ASN A 19 4.96 -0.24 4.52
CA ASN A 19 5.69 -0.28 5.79
C ASN A 19 5.27 0.82 6.78
N THR A 20 4.33 1.72 6.42
CA THR A 20 3.71 2.63 7.40
C THR A 20 2.81 1.89 8.40
N LEU A 21 2.40 0.66 8.07
CA LEU A 21 1.74 -0.25 9.01
C LEU A 21 2.74 -1.29 9.50
N ASP A 22 2.99 -1.26 10.81
CA ASP A 22 3.71 -2.31 11.51
C ASP A 22 2.75 -3.47 11.80
N ILE A 23 3.07 -4.66 11.27
CA ILE A 23 2.24 -5.86 11.46
C ILE A 23 2.42 -6.52 12.82
N GLU A 24 3.57 -6.34 13.44
CA GLU A 24 3.87 -6.95 14.74
C GLU A 24 3.15 -6.17 15.84
N THR A 25 3.11 -4.85 15.73
CA THR A 25 2.51 -3.97 16.74
C THR A 25 1.14 -3.43 16.36
N THR A 26 0.69 -3.63 15.11
CA THR A 26 -0.51 -3.02 14.51
C THR A 26 -0.48 -1.48 14.47
N ALA A 27 0.70 -0.88 14.71
CA ALA A 27 0.85 0.57 14.70
C ALA A 27 0.74 1.10 13.26
N ASP A 28 -0.21 2.03 13.05
CA ASP A 28 -0.41 2.70 11.78
C ASP A 28 0.12 4.14 11.85
N SER A 29 1.23 4.39 11.14
CA SER A 29 1.89 5.69 11.05
C SER A 29 1.49 6.52 9.83
N LEU A 30 0.63 6.03 8.94
CA LEU A 30 0.30 6.73 7.69
C LEU A 30 -0.35 8.10 7.91
N GLY A 31 -1.09 8.25 9.01
CA GLY A 31 -1.78 9.50 9.36
C GLY A 31 -0.90 10.56 10.03
N THR A 32 0.41 10.33 10.21
CA THR A 32 1.30 11.37 10.75
C THR A 32 1.51 12.48 9.73
N ALA A 33 1.70 13.72 10.20
CA ALA A 33 1.95 14.86 9.32
C ALA A 33 3.12 14.62 8.37
N GLU A 34 4.20 14.00 8.87
CA GLU A 34 5.37 13.61 8.07
C GLU A 34 5.01 12.67 6.92
N ASN A 35 4.22 11.62 7.18
CA ASN A 35 3.84 10.67 6.13
C ASN A 35 2.80 11.25 5.17
N LEU A 36 1.86 12.06 5.66
CA LEU A 36 0.91 12.78 4.80
C LEU A 36 1.63 13.69 3.81
N GLU A 37 2.63 14.45 4.27
CA GLU A 37 3.48 15.28 3.41
C GLU A 37 4.31 14.43 2.43
N ARG A 38 5.01 13.41 2.94
CA ARG A 38 5.87 12.52 2.13
C ARG A 38 5.13 11.86 0.97
N PHE A 39 3.89 11.44 1.18
CA PHE A 39 3.08 10.75 0.18
C PHE A 39 2.13 11.68 -0.60
N GLY A 40 2.10 12.98 -0.27
CA GLY A 40 1.17 13.93 -0.90
C GLY A 40 -0.30 13.60 -0.65
N ILE A 41 -0.63 13.07 0.53
CA ILE A 41 -1.98 12.65 0.92
C ILE A 41 -2.60 13.74 1.78
N THR A 42 -3.81 14.19 1.42
CA THR A 42 -4.58 15.06 2.30
C THR A 42 -5.24 14.25 3.42
N GLU A 43 -5.55 14.88 4.56
CA GLU A 43 -6.29 14.21 5.64
C GLU A 43 -7.62 13.59 5.16
N ALA A 44 -8.29 14.25 4.21
CA ALA A 44 -9.54 13.76 3.60
C ALA A 44 -9.33 12.50 2.75
N ASP A 45 -8.12 12.31 2.21
CA ASP A 45 -7.76 11.16 1.37
C ASP A 45 -7.18 9.99 2.17
N LEU A 46 -6.85 10.20 3.45
CA LEU A 46 -6.25 9.18 4.32
C LEU A 46 -7.05 7.85 4.35
N PRO A 47 -8.39 7.83 4.44
CA PRO A 47 -9.14 6.58 4.37
C PRO A 47 -8.94 5.82 3.05
N ARG A 48 -8.89 6.54 1.92
CA ARG A 48 -8.66 5.95 0.59
C ARG A 48 -7.21 5.47 0.44
N ALA A 49 -6.26 6.20 1.00
CA ALA A 49 -4.86 5.79 1.01
C ALA A 49 -4.63 4.52 1.84
N ARG A 50 -5.32 4.38 2.99
CA ARG A 50 -5.31 3.13 3.78
C ARG A 50 -5.89 1.96 2.99
N GLU A 51 -7.02 2.16 2.31
CA GLU A 51 -7.61 1.12 1.45
C GLU A 51 -6.61 0.65 0.38
N LEU A 52 -5.98 1.59 -0.33
CA LEU A 52 -4.96 1.27 -1.33
C LEU A 52 -3.75 0.54 -0.71
N ARG A 53 -3.27 0.99 0.46
CA ARG A 53 -2.16 0.35 1.17
C ARG A 53 -2.47 -1.10 1.50
N GLU A 54 -3.65 -1.41 2.04
CA GLU A 54 -4.02 -2.78 2.39
C GLU A 54 -4.21 -3.67 1.15
N SER A 55 -4.78 -3.15 0.07
CA SER A 55 -4.90 -3.89 -1.20
C SER A 55 -3.53 -4.18 -1.84
N LEU A 56 -2.58 -3.25 -1.78
CA LEU A 56 -1.20 -3.47 -2.20
C LEU A 56 -0.52 -4.53 -1.34
N ARG A 57 -0.67 -4.46 -0.01
CA ARG A 57 -0.13 -5.47 0.93
C ARG A 57 -0.67 -6.86 0.62
N ALA A 58 -1.97 -7.00 0.39
CA ALA A 58 -2.58 -8.26 0.00
C ALA A 58 -2.00 -8.81 -1.31
N ALA A 59 -1.80 -7.96 -2.32
CA ALA A 59 -1.19 -8.36 -3.59
C ALA A 59 0.27 -8.82 -3.41
N LEU A 60 1.06 -8.11 -2.61
CA LEU A 60 2.45 -8.47 -2.31
C LEU A 60 2.55 -9.78 -1.52
N LEU A 61 1.65 -10.01 -0.55
CA LEU A 61 1.57 -11.27 0.18
C LEU A 61 1.21 -12.44 -0.75
N ALA A 62 0.20 -12.27 -1.60
CA ALA A 62 -0.21 -13.27 -2.57
C ALA A 62 0.94 -13.59 -3.55
N HIS A 63 1.67 -12.58 -4.03
CA HIS A 63 2.86 -12.78 -4.85
C HIS A 63 3.94 -13.62 -4.14
N ALA A 64 4.10 -13.43 -2.83
CA ALA A 64 5.01 -14.22 -2.00
C ALA A 64 4.44 -15.59 -1.56
N GLY A 65 3.26 -16.00 -2.03
CA GLY A 65 2.63 -17.27 -1.66
C GLY A 65 1.90 -17.28 -0.31
N HIS A 66 1.62 -16.11 0.26
CA HIS A 66 0.95 -15.96 1.56
C HIS A 66 -0.50 -15.49 1.38
N ALA A 67 -1.37 -15.91 2.31
CA ALA A 67 -2.73 -15.38 2.39
C ALA A 67 -2.72 -13.93 2.91
N PRO A 68 -3.65 -13.07 2.46
CA PRO A 68 -3.80 -11.73 3.03
C PRO A 68 -4.28 -11.81 4.49
N HIS A 69 -3.87 -10.83 5.29
CA HIS A 69 -4.23 -10.76 6.73
C HIS A 69 -5.70 -10.35 6.97
N GLY A 70 -6.45 -10.02 5.92
CA GLY A 70 -7.84 -9.62 5.99
C GLY A 70 -8.48 -9.52 4.62
N ARG A 71 -9.80 -9.29 4.59
CA ARG A 71 -10.50 -8.97 3.35
C ARG A 71 -10.12 -7.57 2.90
N VAL A 72 -9.87 -7.42 1.61
CA VAL A 72 -9.53 -6.14 0.97
C VAL A 72 -10.33 -5.98 -0.31
N THR A 73 -10.49 -4.73 -0.76
CA THR A 73 -10.95 -4.44 -2.12
C THR A 73 -9.88 -4.95 -3.10
N PRO A 74 -10.22 -5.74 -4.14
CA PRO A 74 -9.27 -6.18 -5.13
C PRO A 74 -8.52 -4.98 -5.76
N LEU A 75 -7.19 -5.08 -5.87
CA LEU A 75 -6.37 -3.97 -6.33
C LEU A 75 -6.80 -3.45 -7.72
N GLY A 76 -7.19 -4.35 -8.62
CA GLY A 76 -7.69 -3.98 -9.95
C GLY A 76 -8.95 -3.10 -9.90
N GLU A 77 -9.86 -3.32 -8.94
CA GLU A 77 -11.05 -2.49 -8.76
C GLU A 77 -10.68 -1.08 -8.31
N LEU A 78 -9.69 -0.94 -7.41
CA LEU A 78 -9.20 0.36 -6.98
C LEU A 78 -8.55 1.13 -8.13
N LEU A 79 -7.69 0.44 -8.89
CA LEU A 79 -7.00 1.04 -10.02
C LEU A 79 -7.97 1.45 -11.13
N ALA A 80 -9.07 0.72 -11.33
CA ALA A 80 -10.11 1.04 -12.32
C ALA A 80 -10.91 2.31 -11.97
N ARG A 81 -10.87 2.79 -10.72
CA ARG A 81 -11.44 4.09 -10.34
C ARG A 81 -10.61 5.27 -10.87
N ALA A 82 -9.43 5.01 -11.41
CA ALA A 82 -8.51 5.97 -12.00
C ALA A 82 -8.14 5.51 -13.43
N PRO A 83 -7.53 6.38 -14.27
CA PRO A 83 -7.04 5.99 -15.60
C PRO A 83 -5.74 5.16 -15.50
N LEU A 84 -5.68 4.21 -14.56
CA LEU A 84 -4.51 3.38 -14.26
C LEU A 84 -4.68 1.92 -14.70
N VAL A 85 -5.83 1.59 -15.26
CA VAL A 85 -6.12 0.25 -15.81
C VAL A 85 -6.29 0.37 -17.32
N VAL A 86 -5.51 -0.44 -18.04
CA VAL A 86 -5.77 -0.75 -19.44
C VAL A 86 -6.36 -2.16 -19.48
N ALA A 87 -7.62 -2.27 -19.89
CA ALA A 87 -8.26 -3.55 -20.17
C ALA A 87 -8.11 -3.85 -21.66
N VAL A 88 -7.65 -5.05 -21.98
CA VAL A 88 -7.60 -5.56 -23.36
C VAL A 88 -8.68 -6.63 -23.45
N ASP A 89 -9.54 -6.50 -24.45
CA ASP A 89 -10.64 -7.39 -24.76
C ASP A 89 -10.21 -8.65 -25.55
#